data_AF-A0A7C5GKL1-F1
#
_entry.id   AF-A0A7C5GKL1-F1
#
_cell.length_a   1.000
_cell.length_b   1.000
_cell.length_c   1.000
_cell.angle_alpha   90.00
_cell.angle_beta   90.00
_cell.angle_gamma   90.00
#
_symmetry.space_group_name_H-M   'P 1'
#
loop_
_entity.id
_entity.type
_entity.pdbx_description
1 polymer ?
#
loop_
_entity_poly.entity_id
_entity_poly.type
_entity_poly.pdbx_seq_one_letter_code
_entity_poly.pdbx_strand_id
1 'polypeptide(L)'
;MENLPNPTLLIIGFTLLGLAPFIAVLISSFVKLVVVMHIVRSALGLQQAPPNLAINGLAIILSIYIMAPVGMHVYNTFQEKGIEITDI
;
A
#
# COMPACT_ATOMS: atom_id res chain seq x y z
N MET A 1 -17.08 32.66 15.19
CA MET A 1 -15.94 31.71 15.25
C MET A 1 -16.39 30.40 14.59
N GLU A 2 -16.75 30.46 13.31
CA GLU A 2 -17.62 29.47 12.65
C GLU A 2 -16.96 28.93 11.36
N ASN A 3 -15.70 28.51 11.48
CA ASN A 3 -14.92 27.91 10.40
C ASN A 3 -13.79 27.01 10.93
N LEU A 4 -13.91 26.48 12.16
CA LEU A 4 -13.07 25.35 12.53
C LEU A 4 -13.66 24.12 11.83
N PRO A 5 -12.87 23.36 11.04
CA PRO A 5 -13.29 22.07 10.53
C PRO A 5 -13.81 21.26 11.72
N ASN A 6 -15.03 20.73 11.60
CA ASN A 6 -15.64 19.93 12.65
C ASN A 6 -14.60 18.90 13.14
N PRO A 7 -14.18 18.92 14.41
CA PRO A 7 -13.08 18.09 14.89
C PRO A 7 -13.35 16.60 14.64
N THR A 8 -14.61 16.20 14.60
CA THR A 8 -15.08 14.88 14.18
C THR A 8 -14.65 14.51 12.75
N LEU A 9 -14.76 15.42 11.78
CA LEU A 9 -14.36 15.18 10.39
C LEU A 9 -12.84 15.03 10.26
N LEU A 10 -12.07 15.83 11.01
CA LEU A 10 -10.62 15.70 11.07
C LEU A 10 -10.23 14.34 11.65
N ILE A 11 -10.84 13.92 12.76
CA ILE A 11 -10.58 12.61 13.38
C ILE A 11 -10.85 11.47 12.41
N ILE A 12 -11.98 11.50 11.69
CA ILE A 12 -12.32 10.48 10.70
C ILE A 12 -11.31 10.47 9.54
N GLY A 13 -10.95 11.65 9.02
CA GLY A 13 -9.97 11.78 7.92
C GLY A 13 -8.58 11.24 8.28
N PHE A 14 -8.06 11.58 9.45
CA PHE A 14 -6.77 11.07 9.93
C PHE A 14 -6.80 9.56 10.20
N THR A 15 -7.93 9.04 10.67
CA THR A 15 -8.10 7.59 10.88
C THR A 15 -8.02 6.83 9.55
N LEU A 16 -8.70 7.32 8.51
CA LEU A 16 -8.63 6.73 7.17
C LEU A 16 -7.24 6.84 6.56
N LEU A 17 -6.57 7.99 6.72
CA LEU A 17 -5.21 8.19 6.22
C LEU A 17 -4.20 7.26 6.92
N GLY A 18 -4.37 7.01 8.21
CA GLY A 18 -3.54 6.05 8.97
C GLY A 18 -3.76 4.59 8.54
N LEU A 19 -4.98 4.23 8.13
CA LEU A 19 -5.32 2.90 7.62
C LEU A 19 -4.91 2.68 6.15
N ALA A 20 -4.81 3.74 5.36
CA ALA A 20 -4.44 3.69 3.95
C ALA A 20 -3.17 2.86 3.65
N PRO A 21 -2.02 3.06 4.33
CA PRO A 21 -0.81 2.26 4.07
C PRO A 21 -0.99 0.79 4.44
N PHE A 22 -1.79 0.48 5.46
CA PHE A 22 -2.07 -0.90 5.86
C PHE A 22 -2.87 -1.64 4.79
N ILE A 23 -3.94 -1.00 4.29
CA ILE A 23 -4.76 -1.56 3.21
C ILE A 23 -3.90 -1.73 1.95
N ALA A 24 -3.10 -0.74 1.58
CA ALA A 24 -2.22 -0.79 0.41
C ALA A 24 -1.26 -2.00 0.46
N VAL A 25 -0.72 -2.31 1.64
CA VAL A 25 0.13 -3.48 1.86
C VAL A 25 -0.65 -4.79 1.72
N LEU A 26 -1.88 -4.86 2.26
CA LEU A 26 -2.71 -6.07 2.23
C LEU A 26 -3.22 -6.43 0.83
N ILE A 27 -3.63 -5.44 0.04
CA ILE A 27 -4.21 -5.67 -1.29
C ILE A 27 -3.15 -5.79 -2.40
N SER A 28 -1.87 -5.55 -2.08
CA SER A 28 -0.78 -5.59 -3.05
C SER A 28 0.03 -6.90 -3.00
N SER A 29 1.05 -6.99 -3.85
CA SER A 29 1.98 -8.11 -3.90
C SER A 29 2.93 -8.19 -2.69
N PHE A 30 2.96 -7.17 -1.83
CA PHE A 30 3.90 -7.06 -0.71
C PHE A 30 3.89 -8.30 0.19
N VAL A 31 2.71 -8.77 0.63
CA VAL A 31 2.58 -9.90 1.56
C VAL A 31 3.25 -11.16 1.00
N LYS A 32 3.03 -11.45 -0.30
CA LYS A 32 3.64 -12.62 -0.96
C LYS A 32 5.16 -12.52 -0.99
N LEU A 33 5.69 -11.35 -1.34
CA LEU A 33 7.14 -11.12 -1.42
C LEU A 33 7.81 -11.30 -0.05
N VAL A 34 7.25 -10.71 1.00
CA VAL A 34 7.78 -10.84 2.37
C VAL A 34 7.75 -12.28 2.83
N VAL A 35 6.64 -12.99 2.64
CA VAL A 35 6.47 -14.38 3.09
C VAL A 35 7.47 -15.29 2.38
N VAL A 36 7.60 -15.19 1.06
CA VAL A 36 8.55 -16.00 0.29
C VAL A 36 9.99 -15.70 0.71
N MET A 37 10.37 -14.43 0.88
CA MET A 37 11.71 -14.07 1.36
C MET A 37 11.99 -14.59 2.78
N HIS A 38 10.99 -14.59 3.66
CA HIS A 38 11.13 -15.18 5.00
C HIS A 38 11.34 -16.69 4.95
N ILE A 39 10.59 -17.39 4.11
CA ILE A 39 10.77 -18.83 3.88
C ILE A 39 12.18 -19.12 3.35
N VAL A 40 12.66 -18.34 2.38
CA VAL A 40 14.01 -18.46 1.83
C VAL A 40 15.05 -18.24 2.92
N ARG A 41 14.91 -17.22 3.77
CA ARG A 41 15.85 -17.00 4.88
C ARG A 41 15.90 -18.19 5.83
N SER A 42 14.74 -18.72 6.22
CA SER A 42 14.67 -19.90 7.08
C SER A 42 15.29 -21.13 6.41
N ALA A 43 15.12 -21.29 5.10
CA ALA A 43 15.72 -22.37 4.33
C ALA A 43 17.25 -22.28 4.21
N LEU A 44 17.82 -21.07 4.24
CA LEU A 44 19.26 -20.86 4.18
C LEU A 44 19.98 -21.21 5.50
N GLY A 45 19.26 -21.44 6.60
CA GLY A 45 19.85 -21.78 7.91
C GLY A 45 20.69 -20.65 8.53
N LEU A 46 20.62 -19.43 7.99
CA LEU A 46 21.37 -18.26 8.45
C LEU A 46 20.58 -17.55 9.56
N GLN A 47 21.22 -17.33 10.71
CA GLN A 47 20.51 -16.77 11.88
C GLN A 47 20.28 -15.26 11.81
N GLN A 48 21.11 -14.50 11.08
CA GLN A 48 21.05 -13.02 11.10
C GLN A 48 21.20 -12.35 9.72
N ALA A 49 21.52 -13.12 8.69
CA ALA A 49 21.51 -12.64 7.31
C ALA A 49 20.32 -13.26 6.58
N PRO A 50 19.49 -12.51 5.82
CA PRO A 50 19.34 -11.05 5.74
C PRO A 50 18.48 -10.48 6.90
N PRO A 51 18.74 -9.22 7.35
CA PRO A 51 17.96 -8.59 8.41
C PRO A 51 16.51 -8.31 7.96
N ASN A 52 15.56 -8.32 8.90
CA ASN A 52 14.14 -8.06 8.63
C ASN A 52 13.92 -6.74 7.88
N LEU A 53 14.71 -5.71 8.21
CA LEU A 53 14.64 -4.39 7.56
C LEU A 53 14.96 -4.49 6.05
N ALA A 54 15.98 -5.27 5.67
CA ALA A 54 16.36 -5.44 4.27
C ALA A 54 15.30 -6.22 3.49
N ILE A 55 14.77 -7.31 4.08
CA ILE A 55 13.69 -8.10 3.46
C ILE A 55 12.46 -7.24 3.21
N ASN A 56 12.04 -6.47 4.22
CA ASN A 56 10.88 -5.58 4.09
C ASN A 56 11.14 -4.43 3.10
N GLY A 57 12.34 -3.83 3.12
CA GLY A 57 12.71 -2.78 2.16
C GLY A 57 12.70 -3.26 0.71
N LEU A 58 13.29 -4.43 0.45
CA LEU A 58 13.25 -5.09 -0.86
C LEU A 58 11.80 -5.39 -1.28
N ALA A 59 10.97 -5.88 -0.36
CA ALA A 59 9.57 -6.17 -0.65
C ALA A 59 8.79 -4.92 -1.07
N ILE A 60 9.01 -3.77 -0.43
CA ILE A 60 8.32 -2.51 -0.79
C ILE A 60 8.70 -2.08 -2.21
N ILE A 61 10.00 -2.02 -2.50
CA ILE A 61 10.51 -1.55 -3.81
C ILE A 61 10.00 -2.47 -4.93
N LEU A 62 10.12 -3.78 -4.75
CA LEU A 62 9.64 -4.77 -5.71
C LEU A 62 8.11 -4.72 -5.85
N SER A 63 7.37 -4.50 -4.75
CA SER A 63 5.91 -4.39 -4.81
C SER A 63 5.46 -3.18 -5.61
N ILE A 64 6.12 -2.02 -5.46
CA ILE A 64 5.84 -0.82 -6.26
C ILE A 64 6.12 -1.11 -7.74
N TYR A 65 7.26 -1.74 -8.04
CA TYR A 65 7.62 -2.11 -9.41
C TYR A 65 6.59 -3.05 -10.06
N ILE A 66 6.15 -4.09 -9.35
CA ILE A 66 5.15 -5.05 -9.83
C ILE A 66 3.76 -4.41 -9.97
N MET A 67 3.43 -3.42 -9.13
CA MET A 67 2.13 -2.73 -9.15
C MET A 67 2.05 -1.56 -10.13
N ALA A 68 3.16 -1.15 -10.76
CA ALA A 68 3.17 -0.10 -11.78
C ALA A 68 2.08 -0.26 -12.87
N PRO A 69 1.89 -1.43 -13.53
CA PRO A 69 0.84 -1.59 -14.54
C PRO A 69 -0.57 -1.46 -13.95
N VAL A 70 -0.82 -1.95 -12.74
CA VAL A 70 -2.13 -1.84 -12.09
C VAL A 70 -2.51 -0.37 -11.89
N GLY A 71 -1.57 0.45 -11.44
CA GLY A 71 -1.77 1.90 -11.32
C GLY A 71 -2.10 2.56 -12.67
N MET A 72 -1.39 2.18 -13.73
CA MET A 72 -1.65 2.68 -15.09
C MET A 72 -3.02 2.22 -15.61
N HIS A 73 -3.42 0.97 -15.39
CA HIS A 73 -4.73 0.46 -15.79
C HIS A 73 -5.86 1.17 -15.05
N VAL A 74 -5.69 1.42 -13.75
CA VAL A 74 -6.64 2.20 -12.96
C VAL A 74 -6.74 3.61 -13.54
N TYR A 75 -5.61 4.30 -13.73
CA TYR A 75 -5.58 5.65 -14.30
C TYR A 75 -6.26 5.74 -15.67
N ASN A 76 -5.97 4.79 -16.57
CA ASN A 76 -6.57 4.73 -17.90
C ASN A 76 -8.09 4.46 -17.83
N THR A 77 -8.52 3.55 -16.96
CA THR A 77 -9.95 3.24 -16.76
C THR A 77 -10.69 4.46 -16.20
N PHE A 78 -10.06 5.21 -15.29
CA PHE A 78 -10.64 6.45 -14.74
C PHE A 78 -10.81 7.54 -15.81
N GLN A 79 -9.85 7.68 -16.75
CA GLN A 79 -10.00 8.62 -17.86
C GLN A 79 -11.06 8.17 -18.88
N GLU A 80 -11.09 6.89 -19.25
CA GLU A 80 -12.04 6.38 -20.26
C GLU A 80 -13.49 6.36 -19.76
N LYS A 81 -13.71 6.05 -18.47
CA LYS A 81 -15.06 6.00 -17.92
C LYS A 81 -15.61 7.35 -17.47
N GLY A 82 -14.82 8.43 -17.54
CA GLY A 82 -15.25 9.80 -17.28
C GLY A 82 -16.35 9.88 -16.22
N ILE A 83 -16.11 9.32 -15.02
CA ILE A 83 -17.06 9.48 -13.92
C ILE A 83 -16.96 10.95 -13.54
N GLU A 84 -17.77 11.78 -14.22
CA GLU A 84 -18.11 13.09 -13.75
C GLU A 84 -18.60 12.89 -12.32
N ILE A 85 -17.99 13.62 -11.39
CA ILE A 85 -18.46 13.75 -10.01
C ILE A 85 -19.75 14.60 -10.03
N THR A 86 -20.72 14.18 -10.83
CA THR A 86 -22.02 14.82 -11.11
C THR A 86 -23.16 13.78 -11.07
N ASP A 87 -22.86 12.47 -11.10
CA ASP A 87 -23.84 11.40 -10.84
C ASP A 87 -23.93 10.97 -9.35
N ILE A 88 -23.52 11.84 -8.42
CA ILE A 88 -23.69 11.69 -6.96
C ILE A 88 -24.26 12.96 -6.34
#